data_AF-U6SUK7-F1
#
_entry.id   AF-U6SUK7-F1
#
_cell.length_a   1.000
_cell.length_b   1.000
_cell.length_c   1.000
_cell.angle_alpha   90.00
_cell.angle_beta   90.00
_cell.angle_gamma   90.00
#
_symmetry.space_group_name_H-M   'P 1'
#
loop_
_entity.id
_entity.type
_entity.pdbx_description
1 polymer ?
#
loop_
_entity_poly.entity_id
_entity_poly.type
_entity_poly.pdbx_seq_one_letter_code
_entity_poly.pdbx_strand_id
1 'polypeptide(L)' 'MSQSKSQEERQWRQRKESQHPHGKIKSLKDLSNETKKQ' A
#
# COMPACT_ATOMS: atom_id res chain seq x y z
N MET A 1 21.00 21.72 -0.41
CA MET A 1 20.09 21.46 0.72
C MET A 1 19.84 19.96 0.77
N SER A 2 20.60 19.21 1.58
CA SER A 2 20.32 17.78 1.77
C SER A 2 19.25 17.62 2.85
N GLN A 3 18.32 16.70 2.67
CA GLN A 3 17.33 16.39 3.71
C GLN A 3 18.05 15.72 4.89
N SER A 4 17.66 16.09 6.10
CA SER A 4 18.17 15.41 7.29
C SER A 4 17.65 13.98 7.35
N LYS A 5 18.41 13.05 7.95
CA LYS A 5 17.98 11.65 8.12
C LYS A 5 16.59 11.51 8.77
N SER A 6 16.24 12.42 9.68
CA SER A 6 14.91 12.45 10.30
C SER A 6 13.79 12.80 9.32
N GLN A 7 14.05 13.69 8.35
CA GLN A 7 13.10 14.00 7.29
C GLN A 7 12.91 12.79 6.35
N GLU A 8 13.99 12.10 6.00
CA GLU A 8 13.92 10.89 5.18
C GLU A 8 13.08 9.79 5.84
N GLU A 9 13.26 9.56 7.15
CA GLU A 9 12.49 8.57 7.90
C GLU A 9 10.99 8.91 7.97
N ARG A 10 10.65 10.20 8.17
CA ARG A 10 9.25 10.66 8.13
C ARG A 10 8.62 10.42 6.76
N GLN A 11 9.34 10.76 5.69
CA GLN A 11 8.88 10.54 4.32
C GLN A 11 8.69 9.05 4.03
N TRP A 12 9.61 8.20 4.51
CA TRP A 12 9.48 6.75 4.38
C TRP A 12 8.25 6.20 5.11
N ARG A 13 8.00 6.65 6.35
CA ARG A 13 6.81 6.26 7.12
C ARG A 13 5.52 6.66 6.42
N GLN A 14 5.41 7.90 5.95
CA GLN A 14 4.24 8.38 5.20
C GLN A 14 4.00 7.56 3.93
N ARG A 15 5.06 7.23 3.18
CA ARG A 15 4.96 6.37 1.99
C ARG A 15 4.51 4.95 2.32
N LYS A 16 4.93 4.39 3.46
CA LYS A 16 4.51 3.04 3.88
C LYS A 16 3.05 3.03 4.31
N GLU A 17 2.62 4.05 5.05
CA GLU A 17 1.24 4.19 5.48
C GLU A 17 0.29 4.38 4.28
N SER A 18 0.67 5.22 3.30
CA SER A 18 -0.14 5.43 2.10
C SER A 18 -0.17 4.24 1.14
N GLN A 19 0.90 3.44 1.08
CA GLN A 19 0.96 2.24 0.23
C GLN A 19 0.21 1.05 0.78
N HIS A 20 -0.11 1.01 2.07
CA HIS A 20 -0.94 -0.06 2.60
C HIS A 20 -2.41 0.36 2.47
N PRO A 21 -3.18 -0.29 1.59
CA PRO A 21 -4.62 -0.05 1.53
C PRO A 21 -5.21 -0.47 2.87
N HIS A 22 -5.65 0.50 3.67
CA HIS A 22 -6.34 0.23 4.93
C HIS A 22 -7.74 -0.33 4.62
N GLY A 23 -7.84 -1.66 4.58
CA GLY A 23 -9.08 -2.39 4.27
C GLY A 23 -8.85 -3.90 4.07
N LYS A 24 -9.93 -4.64 3.83
CA LYS A 24 -9.85 -6.08 3.48
C LYS A 24 -9.40 -6.21 2.02
N ILE A 25 -8.16 -6.63 1.79
CA ILE A 25 -7.69 -7.01 0.46
C ILE A 25 -8.44 -8.28 0.05
N LYS A 26 -9.04 -8.29 -1.14
CA LYS A 26 -9.71 -9.48 -1.68
C LYS A 26 -8.70 -10.62 -1.76
N SER A 27 -9.10 -11.81 -1.33
CA SER A 27 -8.23 -12.97 -1.47
C SER A 27 -8.02 -13.29 -2.96
N LEU A 28 -6.94 -14.00 -3.29
CA LEU A 28 -6.71 -14.49 -4.65
C LEU A 28 -7.92 -15.27 -5.19
N LYS A 29 -8.60 -16.02 -4.31
CA LYS A 29 -9.81 -16.77 -4.64
C LYS A 29 -10.97 -15.84 -5.01
N ASP A 30 -11.19 -14.77 -4.25
CA ASP A 30 -12.25 -13.80 -4.53
C ASP A 30 -12.02 -13.09 -5.88
N LEU A 31 -10.77 -12.72 -6.18
CA LEU A 31 -10.39 -12.13 -7.46
C LEU A 31 -10.63 -13.08 -8.64
N SER A 32 -10.29 -14.36 -8.48
CA SER A 32 -10.48 -15.38 -9.52
C SER A 32 -11.95 -15.69 -9.82
N ASN A 33 -12.85 -15.45 -8.85
CA ASN A 33 -14.28 -15.65 -9.03
C ASN A 33 -14.95 -14.46 -9.72
N GLU A 34 -14.43 -13.24 -9.55
CA GLU A 34 -14.90 -12.05 -10.27
C GLU A 34 -14.52 -12.10 -11.76
N THR A 35 -13.30 -12.55 -12.09
CA THR A 35 -12.85 -12.65 -13.49
C THR A 35 -13.54 -13.76 -14.28
N LYS A 36 -14.04 -14.81 -13.61
CA LYS A 36 -14.83 -15.87 -14.23
C LYS A 36 -16.29 -15.52 -14.48
N LYS A 37 -16.77 -14.39 -13.93
CA LYS A 37 -18.15 -13.92 -14.09
C LYS A 37 -18.35 -12.96 -15.27
N GLN A 38 -17.31 -12.72 -16.07
CA GLN A 38 -17.39 -11.95 -17.32
C GLN A 38 -17.64 -12.85 -18.53
#